data_AF-A0A1T4YYP8-F1
#
_entry.id   AF-A0A1T4YYP8-F1
#
_cell.length_a   1.000
_cell.length_b   1.000
_cell.length_c   1.000
_cell.angle_alpha   90.00
_cell.angle_beta   90.00
_cell.angle_gamma   90.00
#
_symmetry.space_group_name_H-M   'P 1'
#
loop_
_entity.id
_entity.type
_entity.pdbx_description
1 polymer ?
#
loop_
_entity_poly.entity_id
_entity_poly.type
_entity_poly.pdbx_seq_one_letter_code
_entity_poly.pdbx_strand_id
1 'polypeptide(L)'
;MGIGKTGRRVNAAVGGFTTRVDGQTEVAAARAAQALRLAVRLLRWPSLGVMVVSWPFLAGLAIVSVLAEDAWLSVLAGLIAVVGALLSGAFAWRRQRILAAVEDEPQLATELGIAVAMSDDVGEARLVLGQLAGATGGVRVFSRLKGLRRGFGLGPGVLQDVADLPRARWFFPPTVGTTVTLFLGVLWLVPVSFVSCLLLAIALAAR
;
A
#
# COMPACT_ATOMS: atom_id res chain seq x y z
N MET A 1 15.60 -20.28 -14.03
CA MET A 1 16.70 -20.79 -13.16
C MET A 1 16.94 -19.74 -12.08
N GLY A 2 16.63 -19.99 -10.79
CA GLY A 2 17.02 -19.04 -9.71
C GLY A 2 16.15 -18.92 -8.45
N ILE A 3 14.90 -19.39 -8.41
CA ILE A 3 14.00 -19.11 -7.27
C ILE A 3 14.37 -19.89 -5.99
N GLY A 4 14.99 -21.08 -6.12
CA GLY A 4 15.29 -21.95 -4.97
C GLY A 4 16.57 -21.62 -4.18
N LYS A 5 17.40 -20.67 -4.63
CA LYS A 5 18.62 -20.26 -3.89
C LYS A 5 18.35 -19.06 -2.99
N THR A 6 17.47 -18.13 -3.40
CA THR A 6 17.07 -16.96 -2.60
C THR A 6 16.25 -17.40 -1.39
N GLY A 7 15.26 -18.29 -1.57
CA GLY A 7 14.45 -18.79 -0.44
C GLY A 7 15.24 -19.55 0.63
N ARG A 8 16.30 -20.27 0.25
CA ARG A 8 17.18 -20.97 1.22
C ARG A 8 18.09 -20.01 1.99
N ARG A 9 18.56 -18.93 1.36
CA ARG A 9 19.34 -17.88 2.05
C ARG A 9 18.48 -17.10 3.02
N VAL A 10 17.24 -16.78 2.63
CA VAL A 10 16.27 -16.12 3.52
C VAL A 10 15.92 -17.03 4.69
N ASN A 11 15.65 -18.33 4.47
CA ASN A 11 15.40 -19.26 5.59
C ASN A 11 16.59 -19.43 6.53
N ALA A 12 17.82 -19.44 6.02
CA ALA A 12 19.02 -19.52 6.85
C ALA A 12 19.29 -18.23 7.64
N ALA A 13 19.04 -17.06 7.02
CA ALA A 13 19.10 -15.78 7.71
C ALA A 13 18.01 -15.68 8.79
N VAL A 14 16.76 -16.00 8.45
CA VAL A 14 15.61 -16.05 9.38
C VAL A 14 15.92 -16.96 10.57
N GLY A 15 16.44 -18.18 10.32
CA GLY A 15 16.77 -19.15 11.38
C GLY A 15 17.89 -18.69 12.33
N GLY A 16 18.87 -17.92 11.84
CA GLY A 16 19.94 -17.34 12.66
C GLY A 16 19.52 -16.09 13.44
N PHE A 17 18.56 -15.32 12.93
CA PHE A 17 18.00 -14.17 13.62
C PHE A 17 16.96 -14.56 14.68
N THR A 18 16.18 -15.63 14.48
CA THR A 18 15.21 -16.11 15.48
C THR A 18 15.85 -16.48 16.82
N THR A 19 17.11 -16.91 16.85
CA THR A 19 17.86 -17.17 18.09
C THR A 19 18.33 -15.90 18.81
N ARG A 20 18.23 -14.72 18.17
CA ARG A 20 18.67 -13.41 18.68
C ARG A 20 17.51 -12.46 19.01
N VAL A 21 16.27 -12.87 18.72
CA VAL A 21 15.09 -12.09 19.06
C VAL A 21 14.71 -12.39 20.50
N ASP A 22 14.99 -11.46 21.43
CA ASP A 22 14.50 -11.60 22.80
C ASP A 22 12.97 -11.74 22.80
N GLY A 23 12.42 -12.52 23.73
CA GLY A 23 10.97 -12.77 23.83
C GLY A 23 10.12 -11.49 23.95
N GLN A 24 10.70 -10.37 24.43
CA GLN A 24 10.01 -9.07 24.44
C GLN A 24 9.78 -8.50 23.03
N THR A 25 10.72 -8.70 22.10
CA THR A 25 10.58 -8.24 20.70
C THR A 25 9.53 -9.05 19.96
N GLU A 26 9.46 -10.37 20.20
CA GLU A 26 8.43 -11.25 19.63
C GLU A 26 7.03 -10.81 20.03
N VAL A 27 6.81 -10.54 21.32
CA VAL A 27 5.52 -10.07 21.83
C VAL A 27 5.14 -8.71 21.24
N ALA A 28 6.10 -7.79 21.12
CA ALA A 28 5.86 -6.48 20.50
C ALA A 28 5.52 -6.60 19.00
N ALA A 29 6.24 -7.46 18.27
CA ALA A 29 6.02 -7.69 16.85
C ALA A 29 4.67 -8.39 16.57
N ALA A 30 4.29 -9.37 17.40
CA ALA A 30 2.99 -10.03 17.33
C ALA A 30 1.84 -9.03 17.52
N ARG A 31 1.92 -8.17 18.55
CA ARG A 31 0.90 -7.14 18.80
C ARG A 31 0.85 -6.10 17.68
N ALA A 32 1.99 -5.71 17.13
CA ALA A 32 2.04 -4.79 15.99
C ALA A 32 1.43 -5.42 14.72
N ALA A 33 1.71 -6.69 14.44
CA ALA A 33 1.10 -7.43 13.32
C ALA A 33 -0.43 -7.50 13.46
N GLN A 34 -0.93 -7.76 14.68
CA GLN A 34 -2.36 -7.77 14.97
C GLN A 34 -3.00 -6.38 14.75
N ALA A 35 -2.35 -5.32 15.23
CA ALA A 35 -2.83 -3.94 15.04
C ALA A 35 -2.83 -3.53 13.55
N LEU A 36 -1.78 -3.89 12.80
CA LEU A 36 -1.69 -3.69 11.36
C LEU A 36 -2.79 -4.46 10.63
N ARG A 37 -3.07 -5.70 11.04
CA ARG A 37 -4.16 -6.50 10.49
C ARG A 37 -5.51 -5.85 10.64
N LEU A 38 -5.81 -5.36 11.85
CA LEU A 38 -7.05 -4.63 12.10
C LEU A 38 -7.12 -3.34 11.30
N ALA A 39 -6.03 -2.57 11.24
CA ALA A 39 -5.98 -1.33 10.48
C ALA A 39 -6.22 -1.55 8.98
N VAL A 40 -5.56 -2.53 8.38
CA VAL A 40 -5.74 -2.87 6.96
C VAL A 40 -7.15 -3.41 6.69
N ARG A 41 -7.70 -4.22 7.59
CA ARG A 41 -9.06 -4.76 7.47
C ARG A 41 -10.13 -3.68 7.60
N LEU A 42 -9.88 -2.63 8.39
CA LEU A 42 -10.76 -1.46 8.46
C LEU A 42 -10.66 -0.61 7.18
N LEU A 43 -9.44 -0.42 6.65
CA LEU A 43 -9.19 0.38 5.45
C LEU A 43 -9.63 -0.32 4.14
N ARG A 44 -9.91 -1.62 4.19
CA ARG A 44 -10.42 -2.40 3.06
C ARG A 44 -11.71 -1.84 2.45
N TRP A 45 -12.62 -1.35 3.28
CA TRP A 45 -13.92 -0.83 2.85
C TRP A 45 -13.84 0.53 2.15
N PRO A 46 -13.21 1.58 2.73
CA PRO A 46 -13.08 2.85 2.05
C PRO A 46 -12.27 2.74 0.75
N SER A 47 -11.21 1.92 0.72
CA SER A 47 -10.44 1.69 -0.51
C SER A 47 -11.25 0.99 -1.61
N LEU A 48 -12.14 0.07 -1.26
CA LEU A 48 -13.08 -0.53 -2.22
C LEU A 48 -14.10 0.49 -2.71
N GLY A 49 -14.65 1.30 -1.81
CA GLY A 49 -15.61 2.35 -2.16
C GLY A 49 -15.07 3.28 -3.23
N VAL A 50 -13.84 3.77 -3.05
CA VAL A 50 -13.20 4.65 -4.04
C VAL A 50 -13.05 3.92 -5.39
N MET A 51 -12.57 2.67 -5.41
CA MET A 51 -12.47 1.90 -6.66
C MET A 51 -13.83 1.75 -7.36
N VAL A 52 -14.85 1.28 -6.64
CA VAL A 52 -16.18 1.01 -7.23
C VAL A 52 -16.80 2.29 -7.78
N VAL A 53 -16.64 3.41 -7.08
CA VAL A 53 -17.16 4.72 -7.51
C VAL A 53 -16.45 5.23 -8.77
N SER A 54 -15.15 4.97 -8.96
CA SER A 54 -14.41 5.43 -10.15
C SER A 54 -14.78 4.68 -11.44
N TRP A 55 -15.16 3.40 -11.35
CA TRP A 55 -15.40 2.55 -12.51
C TRP A 55 -16.51 3.03 -13.48
N PRO A 56 -17.69 3.48 -13.03
CA PRO A 56 -18.72 3.98 -13.96
C PRO A 56 -18.24 5.20 -14.76
N PHE A 57 -17.42 6.08 -14.18
CA PHE A 57 -16.87 7.22 -14.91
C PHE A 57 -15.83 6.82 -15.95
N LEU A 58 -14.97 5.85 -15.63
CA LEU A 58 -14.01 5.31 -16.59
C LEU A 58 -14.73 4.57 -17.74
N ALA A 59 -15.80 3.83 -17.42
CA ALA A 59 -16.64 3.20 -18.43
C ALA A 59 -17.32 4.24 -19.33
N GLY A 60 -17.85 5.33 -18.75
CA GLY A 60 -18.42 6.44 -19.51
C GLY A 60 -17.42 7.07 -20.47
N LEU A 61 -16.20 7.36 -20.01
CA LEU A 61 -15.12 7.90 -20.86
C LEU A 61 -14.72 6.93 -21.97
N ALA A 62 -14.67 5.63 -21.67
CA ALA A 62 -14.39 4.61 -22.68
C ALA A 62 -15.50 4.54 -23.73
N ILE A 63 -16.77 4.62 -23.33
CA ILE A 63 -17.92 4.67 -24.25
C ILE A 63 -17.85 5.91 -25.14
N VAL A 64 -17.59 7.08 -24.56
CA VAL A 64 -17.40 8.34 -25.31
C VAL A 64 -16.24 8.22 -26.30
N SER A 65 -15.14 7.56 -25.92
CA SER A 65 -14.01 7.37 -26.83
C SER A 65 -14.35 6.55 -28.07
N VAL A 66 -15.30 5.63 -27.98
CA VAL A 66 -15.72 4.76 -29.10
C VAL A 66 -16.83 5.40 -29.93
N LEU A 67 -17.73 6.16 -29.29
CA LEU A 67 -18.91 6.74 -29.94
C LEU A 67 -18.69 8.15 -30.52
N ALA A 68 -17.63 8.86 -30.09
CA ALA A 68 -17.37 10.20 -30.60
C ALA A 68 -16.94 10.18 -32.07
N GLU A 69 -17.68 10.89 -32.92
CA GLU A 69 -17.33 11.08 -34.34
C GLU A 69 -16.10 11.99 -34.52
N ASP A 70 -15.84 12.87 -33.54
CA ASP A 70 -14.62 13.66 -33.50
C ASP A 70 -13.40 12.83 -33.10
N ALA A 71 -12.42 12.77 -33.99
CA ALA A 71 -11.13 12.16 -33.70
C ALA A 71 -10.46 12.76 -32.45
N TRP A 72 -10.55 14.09 -32.26
CA TRP A 72 -9.94 14.74 -31.08
C TRP A 72 -10.59 14.32 -29.76
N LEU A 73 -11.94 14.35 -29.69
CA LEU A 73 -12.67 13.97 -28.48
C LEU A 73 -12.52 12.47 -28.18
N SER A 74 -12.55 11.64 -29.22
CA SER A 74 -12.33 10.19 -29.12
C SER A 74 -10.96 9.88 -28.50
N VAL A 75 -9.89 10.47 -29.04
CA VAL A 75 -8.52 10.26 -28.54
C VAL A 75 -8.36 10.78 -27.11
N LEU A 76 -8.86 11.98 -26.80
CA LEU A 76 -8.74 12.56 -25.47
C LEU A 76 -9.49 11.72 -24.41
N ALA A 77 -10.74 11.34 -24.69
CA ALA A 77 -11.53 10.50 -23.79
C ALA A 77 -10.88 9.12 -23.60
N GLY A 78 -10.37 8.52 -24.69
CA GLY A 78 -9.67 7.25 -24.66
C GLY A 78 -8.39 7.30 -23.82
N LEU A 79 -7.58 8.36 -23.97
CA LEU A 79 -6.37 8.56 -23.19
C LEU A 79 -6.68 8.65 -21.69
N ILE A 80 -7.68 9.44 -21.30
CA ILE A 80 -8.07 9.60 -19.89
C ILE A 80 -8.59 8.25 -19.35
N ALA A 81 -9.43 7.53 -20.10
CA ALA A 81 -9.94 6.23 -19.72
C ALA A 81 -8.81 5.21 -19.50
N VAL A 82 -7.83 5.15 -20.42
CA VAL A 82 -6.68 4.24 -20.33
C VAL A 82 -5.80 4.59 -19.12
N VAL A 83 -5.43 5.85 -18.95
CA VAL A 83 -4.61 6.28 -17.80
C VAL A 83 -5.34 6.01 -16.47
N GLY A 84 -6.64 6.30 -16.41
CA GLY A 84 -7.45 6.02 -15.23
C GLY A 84 -7.60 4.52 -14.93
N ALA A 85 -7.76 3.69 -15.96
CA ALA A 85 -7.79 2.24 -15.82
C ALA A 85 -6.45 1.69 -15.32
N LEU A 86 -5.31 2.20 -15.83
CA LEU A 86 -3.98 1.82 -15.37
C LEU A 86 -3.75 2.20 -13.89
N LEU A 87 -4.13 3.42 -13.50
CA LEU A 87 -4.02 3.86 -12.10
C LEU A 87 -4.91 3.03 -11.17
N SER A 88 -6.16 2.78 -11.57
CA SER A 88 -7.11 1.95 -10.82
C SER A 88 -6.61 0.50 -10.69
N GLY A 89 -6.08 -0.07 -11.77
CA GLY A 89 -5.48 -1.40 -11.78
C GLY A 89 -4.24 -1.50 -10.90
N ALA A 90 -3.32 -0.53 -10.99
CA ALA A 90 -2.13 -0.48 -10.15
C ALA A 90 -2.48 -0.39 -8.66
N PHE A 91 -3.49 0.43 -8.32
CA PHE A 91 -3.99 0.52 -6.95
C PHE A 91 -4.66 -0.78 -6.48
N ALA A 92 -5.47 -1.42 -7.32
CA ALA A 92 -6.12 -2.70 -7.02
C ALA A 92 -5.09 -3.80 -6.75
N TRP A 93 -4.09 -3.91 -7.60
CA TRP A 93 -3.00 -4.86 -7.47
C TRP A 93 -2.22 -4.64 -6.17
N ARG A 94 -1.86 -3.39 -5.88
CA ARG A 94 -1.15 -3.04 -4.64
C ARG A 94 -1.99 -3.32 -3.40
N ARG A 95 -3.28 -3.01 -3.44
CA ARG A 95 -4.24 -3.33 -2.39
C ARG A 95 -4.32 -4.83 -2.13
N GLN A 96 -4.37 -5.66 -3.17
CA GLN A 96 -4.37 -7.12 -3.03
C GLN A 96 -3.07 -7.63 -2.40
N ARG A 97 -1.91 -7.08 -2.80
CA ARG A 97 -0.61 -7.44 -2.20
C ARG A 97 -0.54 -7.11 -0.70
N ILE A 98 -1.06 -5.96 -0.29
CA ILE A 98 -1.10 -5.55 1.12
C ILE A 98 -2.06 -6.46 1.91
N LEU A 99 -3.22 -6.80 1.36
CA LEU A 99 -4.17 -7.72 2.01
C LEU A 99 -3.57 -9.11 2.19
N ALA A 100 -2.94 -9.66 1.15
CA ALA A 100 -2.27 -10.95 1.20
C ALA A 100 -1.10 -10.96 2.21
N ALA A 101 -0.33 -9.87 2.28
CA ALA A 101 0.78 -9.75 3.23
C ALA A 101 0.32 -9.83 4.69
N VAL A 102 -0.91 -9.41 4.98
CA VAL A 102 -1.49 -9.27 6.31
C VAL A 102 -2.34 -10.49 6.73
N GLU A 103 -2.64 -11.37 5.78
CA GLU A 103 -3.46 -12.55 6.02
C GLU A 103 -2.75 -13.55 6.94
N ASP A 104 -1.44 -13.78 6.74
CA ASP A 104 -0.61 -14.59 7.64
C ASP A 104 0.05 -13.72 8.73
N GLU A 105 -0.76 -13.37 9.71
CA GLU A 105 -0.35 -12.66 10.93
C GLU A 105 0.93 -13.20 11.60
N PRO A 106 1.12 -14.53 11.82
CA PRO A 106 2.32 -15.02 12.48
C PRO A 106 3.59 -14.80 11.65
N GLN A 107 3.52 -14.97 10.32
CA GLN A 107 4.67 -14.71 9.45
C GLN A 107 4.99 -13.22 9.37
N LEU A 108 3.96 -12.36 9.36
CA LEU A 108 4.15 -10.92 9.43
C LEU A 108 4.82 -10.49 10.75
N ALA A 109 4.43 -11.09 11.88
CA ALA A 109 5.06 -10.84 13.17
C ALA A 109 6.55 -11.23 13.17
N THR A 110 6.90 -12.39 12.61
CA THR A 110 8.30 -12.82 12.48
C THR A 110 9.10 -11.87 11.58
N GLU A 111 8.56 -11.48 10.43
CA GLU A 111 9.23 -10.53 9.53
C GLU A 111 9.42 -9.15 10.16
N LEU A 112 8.44 -8.67 10.96
CA LEU A 112 8.57 -7.44 11.73
C LEU A 112 9.63 -7.55 12.84
N GLY A 113 9.70 -8.69 13.52
CA GLY A 113 10.73 -8.97 14.53
C GLY A 113 12.13 -8.97 13.93
N ILE A 114 12.30 -9.57 12.76
CA ILE A 114 13.57 -9.55 12.01
C ILE A 114 13.91 -8.13 11.58
N ALA A 115 12.96 -7.38 11.01
CA ALA A 115 13.21 -6.01 10.58
C ALA A 115 13.63 -5.10 11.75
N VAL A 116 13.08 -5.33 12.96
CA VAL A 116 13.52 -4.62 14.17
C VAL A 116 14.90 -5.05 14.64
N ALA A 117 15.23 -6.34 14.56
CA ALA A 117 16.57 -6.85 14.88
C ALA A 117 17.65 -6.37 13.89
N MET A 118 17.26 -6.02 12.66
CA MET A 118 18.13 -5.43 11.63
C MET A 118 18.23 -3.90 11.74
N SER A 119 17.43 -3.26 12.59
CA SER A 119 17.51 -1.81 12.83
C SER A 119 18.74 -1.49 13.68
N ASP A 120 19.52 -0.48 13.26
CA ASP A 120 20.68 0.01 14.03
C ASP A 120 20.29 0.52 15.43
N ASP A 121 19.02 0.90 15.62
CA ASP A 121 18.43 1.20 16.93
C ASP A 121 17.22 0.28 17.23
N VAL A 122 17.51 -0.84 17.90
CA VAL A 122 16.51 -1.84 18.32
C VAL A 122 15.58 -1.28 19.41
N GLY A 123 16.07 -0.39 20.26
CA GLY A 123 15.30 0.20 21.36
C GLY A 123 14.22 1.15 20.85
N GLU A 124 14.60 2.03 19.92
CA GLU A 124 13.67 2.93 19.25
C GLU A 124 12.66 2.13 18.41
N ALA A 125 13.11 1.15 17.62
CA ALA A 125 12.23 0.30 16.82
C ALA A 125 11.24 -0.53 17.67
N ARG A 126 11.64 -1.00 18.86
CA ARG A 126 10.73 -1.65 19.84
C ARG A 126 9.70 -0.65 20.40
N LEU A 127 10.12 0.57 20.74
CA LEU A 127 9.20 1.63 21.18
C LEU A 127 8.17 1.96 20.11
N VAL A 128 8.58 2.00 18.85
CA VAL A 128 7.70 2.18 17.69
C VAL A 128 6.67 1.06 17.58
N LEU A 129 7.11 -0.20 17.61
CA LEU A 129 6.20 -1.35 17.57
C LEU A 129 5.24 -1.33 18.77
N GLY A 130 5.72 -0.93 19.96
CA GLY A 130 4.91 -0.73 21.16
C GLY A 130 3.86 0.38 20.98
N GLN A 131 4.22 1.50 20.34
CA GLN A 131 3.29 2.60 20.05
C GLN A 131 2.24 2.22 19.00
N LEU A 132 2.58 1.35 18.06
CA LEU A 132 1.68 0.72 17.09
C LEU A 132 0.73 -0.28 17.76
N ALA A 133 1.28 -1.15 18.62
CA ALA A 133 0.53 -2.13 19.41
C ALA A 133 -0.47 -1.48 20.39
N GLY A 134 -0.12 -0.32 20.96
CA GLY A 134 -1.00 0.45 21.85
C GLY A 134 -2.02 1.33 21.14
N ALA A 135 -1.98 1.46 19.81
CA ALA A 135 -2.89 2.31 19.07
C ALA A 135 -4.20 1.56 18.74
N THR A 136 -5.22 1.77 19.56
CA THR A 136 -6.59 1.34 19.28
C THR A 136 -7.26 2.33 18.31
N GLY A 137 -7.43 1.90 17.04
CA GLY A 137 -8.21 2.60 16.01
C GLY A 137 -7.41 3.00 14.76
N GLY A 138 -7.92 2.64 13.58
CA GLY A 138 -7.20 2.76 12.29
C GLY A 138 -6.72 4.16 11.95
N VAL A 139 -7.46 5.21 12.31
CA VAL A 139 -7.06 6.61 12.06
C VAL A 139 -5.89 7.04 12.97
N ARG A 140 -5.88 6.54 14.22
CA ARG A 140 -4.86 6.87 15.22
C ARG A 140 -3.57 6.08 14.99
N VAL A 141 -3.68 4.85 14.50
CA VAL A 141 -2.55 4.06 13.98
C VAL A 141 -1.89 4.81 12.81
N PHE A 142 -2.67 5.32 11.86
CA PHE A 142 -2.14 5.99 10.67
C PHE A 142 -1.51 7.36 10.97
N SER A 143 -2.09 8.14 11.90
CA SER A 143 -1.50 9.42 12.32
C SER A 143 -0.17 9.22 13.04
N ARG A 144 -0.03 8.14 13.82
CA ARG A 144 1.24 7.74 14.45
C ARG A 144 2.24 7.20 13.44
N LEU A 145 1.80 6.40 12.47
CA LEU A 145 2.62 5.98 11.32
C LEU A 145 3.18 7.17 10.52
N LYS A 146 2.38 8.24 10.39
CA LYS A 146 2.80 9.48 9.75
C LYS A 146 3.80 10.27 10.61
N GLY A 147 3.66 10.26 11.94
CA GLY A 147 4.64 10.81 12.87
C GLY A 147 5.97 10.05 12.84
N LEU A 148 5.90 8.72 12.74
CA LEU A 148 7.04 7.81 12.60
C LEU A 148 7.89 8.08 11.36
N ARG A 149 7.26 8.48 10.25
CA ARG A 149 7.96 8.89 9.02
C ARG A 149 8.95 10.05 9.24
N ARG A 150 8.74 10.90 10.26
CA ARG A 150 9.65 12.01 10.58
C ARG A 150 10.73 11.63 11.60
N GLY A 151 10.52 10.56 12.39
CA GLY A 151 11.43 10.14 13.46
C GLY A 151 12.40 9.03 13.05
N PHE A 152 12.01 8.15 12.12
CA PHE A 152 12.90 7.08 11.65
C PHE A 152 14.08 7.65 10.85
N GLY A 153 15.22 7.83 11.54
CA GLY A 153 16.54 7.92 10.93
C GLY A 153 17.00 6.55 10.40
N LEU A 154 16.17 5.86 9.61
CA LEU A 154 16.53 4.58 9.01
C LEU A 154 17.69 4.81 8.05
N GLY A 155 18.88 4.34 8.44
CA GLY A 155 20.05 4.32 7.57
C GLY A 155 19.73 3.63 6.24
N PRO A 156 20.32 4.08 5.12
CA PRO A 156 20.05 3.54 3.78
C PRO A 156 20.32 2.03 3.63
N GLY A 157 21.16 1.42 4.49
CA GLY A 157 21.43 -0.02 4.49
C GLY A 157 20.25 -0.87 4.98
N VAL A 158 19.63 -0.49 6.11
CA VAL A 158 18.47 -1.21 6.69
C VAL A 158 17.28 -1.21 5.72
N LEU A 159 17.11 -0.12 4.97
CA LEU A 159 16.06 -0.01 3.95
C LEU A 159 16.23 -0.99 2.77
N GLN A 160 17.47 -1.38 2.44
CA GLN A 160 17.74 -2.34 1.37
C GLN A 160 17.44 -3.77 1.85
N ASP A 161 17.88 -4.12 3.06
CA ASP A 161 17.67 -5.47 3.62
C ASP A 161 16.19 -5.76 3.92
N VAL A 162 15.44 -4.74 4.36
CA VAL A 162 14.00 -4.88 4.62
C VAL A 162 13.18 -4.93 3.32
N ALA A 163 13.69 -4.40 2.20
CA ALA A 163 13.02 -4.49 0.91
C ALA A 163 12.96 -5.94 0.36
N ASP A 164 13.87 -6.79 0.82
CA ASP A 164 13.91 -8.22 0.46
C ASP A 164 12.87 -9.06 1.22
N LEU A 165 12.26 -8.53 2.29
CA LEU A 165 11.22 -9.22 3.03
C LEU A 165 9.88 -9.19 2.27
N PRO A 166 9.26 -10.34 1.99
CA PRO A 166 8.12 -10.41 1.07
C PRO A 166 6.86 -9.69 1.57
N ARG A 167 6.60 -9.67 2.89
CA ARG A 167 5.40 -9.10 3.51
C ARG A 167 5.70 -7.77 4.20
N ALA A 168 6.78 -7.73 4.99
CA ALA A 168 7.19 -6.54 5.74
C ALA A 168 7.44 -5.33 4.82
N ARG A 169 8.05 -5.52 3.64
CA ARG A 169 8.41 -4.42 2.71
C ARG A 169 7.29 -3.44 2.37
N TRP A 170 6.01 -3.84 2.47
CA TRP A 170 4.87 -2.97 2.17
C TRP A 170 4.56 -1.95 3.27
N PHE A 171 5.12 -2.13 4.47
CA PHE A 171 4.91 -1.27 5.63
C PHE A 171 6.09 -0.33 5.92
N PHE A 172 7.15 -0.39 5.13
CA PHE A 172 8.34 0.43 5.29
C PHE A 172 8.34 1.70 4.41
N PRO A 173 9.13 2.73 4.76
CA PRO A 173 8.98 4.10 4.25
C PRO A 173 8.92 4.31 2.72
N PRO A 174 9.67 3.59 1.86
CA PRO A 174 9.60 3.87 0.41
C PRO A 174 8.26 3.43 -0.20
N THR A 175 7.67 2.35 0.31
CA THR A 175 6.42 1.78 -0.22
C THR A 175 5.19 2.38 0.44
N VAL A 176 5.26 2.81 1.70
CA VAL A 176 4.13 3.50 2.36
C VAL A 176 3.88 4.86 1.70
N GLY A 177 4.93 5.63 1.45
CA GLY A 177 4.81 6.94 0.79
C GLY A 177 4.16 6.84 -0.59
N THR A 178 4.59 5.87 -1.40
CA THR A 178 4.02 5.62 -2.73
C THR A 178 2.59 5.06 -2.69
N THR A 179 2.21 4.36 -1.61
CA THR A 179 0.82 3.90 -1.43
C THR A 179 -0.11 5.07 -1.09
N VAL A 180 0.35 6.02 -0.26
CA VAL A 180 -0.41 7.23 0.06
C VAL A 180 -0.56 8.11 -1.17
N THR A 181 0.49 8.32 -1.96
CA THR A 181 0.36 9.11 -3.21
C THR A 181 -0.54 8.43 -4.23
N LEU A 182 -0.47 7.11 -4.38
CA LEU A 182 -1.42 6.35 -5.23
C LEU A 182 -2.86 6.48 -4.72
N PHE A 183 -3.08 6.38 -3.40
CA PHE A 183 -4.40 6.55 -2.81
C PHE A 183 -4.95 7.95 -3.07
N LEU A 184 -4.14 9.01 -2.86
CA LEU A 184 -4.54 10.38 -3.19
C LEU A 184 -4.78 10.56 -4.69
N GLY A 185 -3.97 9.94 -5.55
CA GLY A 185 -4.16 9.99 -7.00
C GLY A 185 -5.48 9.35 -7.43
N VAL A 186 -5.80 8.18 -6.90
CA VAL A 186 -7.08 7.48 -7.16
C VAL A 186 -8.26 8.24 -6.55
N LEU A 187 -8.08 8.86 -5.38
CA LEU A 187 -9.10 9.72 -4.77
C LEU A 187 -9.40 10.94 -5.66
N TRP A 188 -8.37 11.57 -6.23
CA TRP A 188 -8.51 12.66 -7.20
C TRP A 188 -9.06 12.21 -8.55
N LEU A 189 -8.88 10.94 -8.90
CA LEU A 189 -9.42 10.38 -10.13
C LEU A 189 -10.94 10.48 -10.17
N VAL A 190 -11.62 10.39 -9.02
CA VAL A 190 -13.10 10.50 -8.94
C VAL A 190 -13.60 11.87 -9.41
N PRO A 191 -13.23 13.01 -8.79
CA PRO A 191 -13.70 14.31 -9.24
C PRO A 191 -13.18 14.67 -10.64
N VAL A 192 -11.95 14.30 -10.99
CA VAL A 192 -11.41 14.56 -12.35
C VAL A 192 -12.21 13.80 -13.40
N SER A 193 -12.43 12.51 -13.21
CA SER A 193 -13.19 11.70 -14.17
C SER A 193 -14.65 12.16 -14.25
N PHE A 194 -15.25 12.58 -13.13
CA PHE A 194 -16.59 13.16 -13.10
C PHE A 194 -16.68 14.44 -13.93
N VAL A 195 -15.78 15.41 -13.69
CA VAL A 195 -15.75 16.69 -14.41
C VAL A 195 -15.44 16.47 -15.88
N SER A 196 -14.46 15.64 -16.22
CA SER A 196 -14.15 15.30 -17.61
C SER A 196 -15.34 14.65 -18.32
N CYS A 197 -16.01 13.69 -17.68
CA CYS A 197 -17.18 13.04 -18.23
C CYS A 197 -18.33 14.03 -18.44
N LEU A 198 -18.57 14.94 -17.50
CA LEU A 198 -19.61 15.97 -17.58
C LEU A 198 -19.33 16.96 -18.71
N LEU A 199 -18.10 17.47 -18.81
CA LEU A 199 -17.70 18.39 -19.87
C LEU A 199 -17.78 17.75 -21.25
N LEU A 200 -17.34 16.48 -21.38
CA LEU A 200 -17.45 15.74 -22.62
C LEU A 200 -18.91 15.46 -22.99
N ALA A 201 -19.77 15.14 -22.03
CA ALA A 201 -21.21 14.96 -22.28
C ALA A 201 -21.88 16.26 -22.74
N ILE A 202 -21.53 17.40 -22.13
CA ILE A 202 -22.03 18.73 -22.55
C ILE A 202 -21.52 19.06 -23.96
N ALA A 203 -20.24 18.82 -24.25
CA ALA A 203 -19.66 19.06 -25.57
C ALA A 203 -20.31 18.19 -26.65
N LEU A 204 -20.64 16.93 -26.32
CA LEU A 204 -21.37 16.02 -27.21
C LEU A 204 -22.81 16.49 -27.45
N ALA A 205 -23.50 16.99 -26.42
CA ALA A 205 -24.89 17.45 -26.50
C ALA A 205 -25.05 18.84 -27.13
N ALA A 206 -24.01 19.65 -27.16
CA ALA A 206 -23.99 20.97 -27.81
C ALA A 206 -23.74 20.89 -29.32
N ARG A 207 -23.56 19.69 -29.87
CA ARG A 207 -23.51 19.40 -31.29
C ARG A 207 -24.88 19.02 -31.81
#